data_AF-A0A7J6SYX6-F1
#
_entry.id   AF-A0A7J6SYX6-F1
#
_cell.length_a   1.000
_cell.length_b   1.000
_cell.length_c   1.000
_cell.angle_alpha   90.00
_cell.angle_beta   90.00
_cell.angle_gamma   90.00
#
_symmetry.space_group_name_H-M   'P 1'
#
loop_
_entity.id
_entity.type
_entity.pdbx_description
1 polymer ?
#
loop_
_entity_poly.entity_id
_entity_poly.type
_entity_poly.pdbx_seq_one_letter_code
_entity_poly.pdbx_strand_id
1 'polypeptide(L)'
;HLLDLRAALSEIHRVLKPGGVLVFDTISRTLWSYTTVWLITQEILNIMPPNAHDWRLFITPSELRSALALASFSTVTDDEAAWAGLVLKSPVKGIFALAGSGFKDPLALFSYGFVEDPNDFSAQYCG
;
A
#
# COMPACT_ATOMS: atom_id res chain seq x y z
N HIS A 1 -1.35 -5.47 9.86
CA HIS A 1 -0.59 -6.19 10.90
C HIS A 1 -0.42 -5.40 12.20
N LEU A 2 -0.22 -4.08 12.16
CA LEU A 2 -0.13 -3.26 13.38
C LEU A 2 -1.54 -2.98 13.92
N LEU A 3 -1.78 -3.31 15.19
CA LEU A 3 -3.04 -2.99 15.88
C LEU A 3 -2.99 -1.59 16.53
N ASP A 4 -1.80 -1.13 16.91
CA ASP A 4 -1.53 0.21 17.40
C ASP A 4 -0.40 0.84 16.59
N LEU A 5 -0.78 1.55 15.54
CA LEU A 5 0.17 2.25 14.67
C LEU A 5 0.91 3.37 15.41
N ARG A 6 0.24 4.06 16.34
CA ARG A 6 0.83 5.19 17.06
C ARG A 6 1.95 4.72 17.97
N ALA A 7 1.71 3.66 18.74
CA ALA A 7 2.73 3.06 19.59
C ALA A 7 3.92 2.57 18.74
N ALA A 8 3.65 1.91 17.60
CA ALA A 8 4.70 1.47 16.69
C ALA A 8 5.57 2.63 16.18
N LEU A 9 4.95 3.71 15.70
CA LEU A 9 5.68 4.89 15.21
C LEU A 9 6.46 5.58 16.34
N SER A 10 5.91 5.66 17.55
CA SER A 10 6.63 6.23 18.70
C SER A 10 7.87 5.42 19.06
N GLU A 11 7.78 4.09 19.01
CA GLU A 11 8.93 3.22 19.29
C GLU A 11 9.98 3.32 18.18
N ILE A 12 9.56 3.39 16.92
CA ILE A 12 10.46 3.64 15.79
C ILE A 12 11.21 4.97 16.00
N HIS A 13 10.50 6.05 16.33
CA HIS A 13 11.12 7.35 16.61
C HIS A 13 12.11 7.27 17.78
N ARG A 14 11.76 6.56 18.86
CA ARG A 14 12.62 6.40 20.05
C ARG A 14 13.96 5.72 19.74
N VAL A 15 13.98 4.75 18.82
CA VAL A 15 15.19 3.97 18.50
C VAL A 15 16.00 4.54 17.34
N LEU A 16 15.43 5.45 16.55
CA LEU A 16 16.16 6.15 15.51
C LEU A 16 17.22 7.06 16.13
N LYS A 17 18.41 7.09 15.50
CA LYS A 17 19.41 8.11 15.82
C LYS A 17 18.87 9.49 15.45
N PRO A 18 19.32 10.58 16.11
CA PRO A 18 19.03 11.93 15.63
C PRO A 18 19.38 12.09 14.14
N GLY A 19 18.44 12.56 13.33
CA GLY A 19 18.56 12.65 11.87
C GLY A 19 18.44 11.32 11.12
N GLY A 20 17.94 10.27 11.78
CA GLY A 20 17.69 8.97 11.18
C GLY A 20 16.46 8.97 10.27
N VAL A 21 16.50 8.14 9.23
CA VAL A 21 15.44 8.06 8.21
C VAL A 21 14.55 6.84 8.47
N LEU A 22 13.24 7.08 8.49
CA LEU A 22 12.22 6.03 8.44
C LEU A 22 11.78 5.81 6.99
N VAL A 23 11.83 4.57 6.53
CA VAL A 23 11.28 4.13 5.24
C VAL A 23 10.25 3.05 5.50
N PHE A 24 9.06 3.17 4.90
CA PHE A 24 8.02 2.16 4.96
C PHE A 24 7.36 2.02 3.59
N ASP A 25 6.76 0.86 3.37
CA ASP A 25 5.91 0.54 2.22
C ASP A 25 4.63 -0.08 2.77
N THR A 26 3.47 0.28 2.22
CA THR A 26 2.17 -0.20 2.67
C THR A 26 1.16 -0.17 1.56
N ILE A 27 0.20 -1.09 1.61
CA ILE A 27 -0.95 -1.07 0.71
C ILE A 27 -1.98 -0.06 1.21
N SER A 28 -2.40 0.88 0.35
CA SER A 28 -3.42 1.88 0.67
C SER A 28 -4.82 1.26 0.79
N ARG A 29 -5.61 1.74 1.75
CA ARG A 29 -6.99 1.29 1.96
C ARG A 29 -7.94 1.88 0.92
N THR A 30 -8.04 1.21 -0.22
CA THR A 30 -8.92 1.56 -1.34
C THR A 30 -9.90 0.42 -1.68
N LEU A 31 -11.00 0.72 -2.39
CA LEU A 31 -11.91 -0.31 -2.90
C LEU A 31 -11.20 -1.31 -3.84
N TRP A 32 -10.14 -0.87 -4.51
CA TRP A 32 -9.32 -1.74 -5.35
C TRP A 32 -8.48 -2.71 -4.55
N SER A 33 -7.75 -2.23 -3.55
CA SER A 33 -7.00 -3.13 -2.65
C SER A 33 -7.93 -4.13 -1.95
N TYR A 34 -9.16 -3.73 -1.62
CA TYR A 34 -10.19 -4.64 -1.08
C TYR A 34 -10.56 -5.74 -2.08
N THR A 35 -10.81 -5.37 -3.33
CA THR A 35 -11.27 -6.35 -4.33
C THR A 35 -10.13 -7.23 -4.84
N THR A 36 -8.93 -6.71 -5.07
CA THR A 36 -7.85 -7.44 -5.73
C THR A 36 -6.94 -8.18 -4.74
N VAL A 37 -6.46 -7.50 -3.71
CA VAL A 37 -5.52 -8.09 -2.73
C VAL A 37 -6.27 -8.96 -1.74
N TRP A 38 -7.36 -8.43 -1.18
CA TRP A 38 -8.13 -9.18 -0.18
C TRP A 38 -9.11 -10.16 -0.84
N LEU A 39 -10.13 -9.70 -1.56
CA LEU A 39 -11.18 -10.60 -2.07
C LEU A 39 -10.68 -11.60 -3.13
N ILE A 40 -10.03 -11.14 -4.21
CA ILE A 40 -9.62 -12.01 -5.30
C ILE A 40 -8.45 -12.90 -4.89
N THR A 41 -7.34 -12.32 -4.44
CA THR A 41 -6.12 -13.09 -4.19
C THR A 41 -6.26 -14.00 -2.97
N GLN A 42 -6.86 -13.49 -1.89
CA GLN A 42 -6.96 -14.24 -0.64
C GLN A 42 -8.21 -15.10 -0.59
N GLU A 43 -9.41 -14.50 -0.66
CA GLU A 43 -10.66 -15.23 -0.39
C GLU A 43 -11.08 -16.14 -1.57
N ILE A 44 -10.87 -15.71 -2.82
CA ILE A 44 -11.29 -16.48 -4.00
C ILE A 44 -10.18 -17.44 -4.45
N LEU A 45 -8.98 -16.93 -4.70
CA LEU A 45 -7.88 -17.71 -5.27
C LEU A 45 -7.08 -18.49 -4.23
N ASN A 46 -7.22 -18.19 -2.93
CA ASN A 46 -6.49 -18.85 -1.83
C ASN A 46 -4.96 -18.90 -2.07
N ILE A 47 -4.40 -17.87 -2.69
CA ILE A 47 -2.96 -17.78 -2.99
C ILE A 47 -2.13 -17.60 -1.70
N MET A 48 -2.78 -17.13 -0.63
CA MET A 48 -2.16 -16.77 0.64
C MET A 48 -3.00 -17.32 1.81
N PRO A 49 -2.39 -17.52 3.00
CA PRO A 49 -3.11 -17.98 4.19
C PRO A 49 -4.30 -17.07 4.54
N PRO A 50 -5.37 -17.59 5.16
CA PRO A 50 -6.49 -16.77 5.62
C PRO A 50 -6.01 -15.72 6.62
N ASN A 51 -6.59 -14.52 6.55
CA ASN A 51 -6.22 -13.34 7.34
C ASN A 51 -4.78 -12.82 7.18
N ALA A 52 -4.03 -13.28 6.15
CA ALA A 52 -2.78 -12.67 5.72
C ALA A 52 -2.90 -11.15 5.47
N HIS A 53 -3.96 -10.69 4.80
CA HIS A 53 -4.23 -9.26 4.62
C HIS A 53 -5.57 -8.89 5.22
N ASP A 54 -5.60 -8.20 6.36
CA ASP A 54 -6.83 -7.58 6.85
C ASP A 54 -6.96 -6.19 6.24
N TRP A 55 -7.89 -6.01 5.31
CA TRP A 55 -8.12 -4.73 4.62
C TRP A 55 -8.43 -3.59 5.59
N ARG A 56 -9.02 -3.88 6.76
CA ARG A 56 -9.32 -2.87 7.79
C ARG A 56 -8.06 -2.29 8.42
N LEU A 57 -6.94 -3.03 8.35
CA LEU A 57 -5.64 -2.60 8.85
C LEU A 57 -4.79 -1.91 7.78
N PHE A 58 -5.25 -1.82 6.53
CA PHE A 58 -4.61 -0.97 5.53
C PHE A 58 -4.78 0.49 5.92
N ILE A 59 -3.81 1.33 5.59
CA ILE A 59 -3.81 2.76 5.96
C ILE A 59 -3.83 3.62 4.72
N THR A 60 -4.62 4.71 4.72
CA THR A 60 -4.59 5.67 3.61
C THR A 60 -3.38 6.61 3.72
N PRO A 61 -2.93 7.24 2.62
CA PRO A 61 -1.84 8.20 2.66
C PRO A 61 -2.09 9.35 3.65
N SER A 62 -3.32 9.88 3.69
CA SER A 62 -3.69 10.98 4.59
C SER A 62 -3.67 10.58 6.07
N GLU A 63 -4.14 9.37 6.39
CA GLU A 63 -4.07 8.81 7.74
C GLU A 63 -2.62 8.60 8.19
N LEU A 64 -1.78 8.08 7.29
CA LEU A 64 -0.38 7.82 7.55
C LEU A 64 0.41 9.11 7.78
N ARG A 65 0.18 10.13 6.95
CA ARG A 65 0.79 11.46 7.11
C ARG A 65 0.42 12.08 8.46
N SER A 66 -0.84 11.96 8.84
CA SER A 66 -1.33 12.42 10.14
C SER A 66 -0.68 11.65 11.30
N ALA A 67 -0.55 10.33 11.18
CA ALA A 67 0.07 9.48 12.20
C ALA A 67 1.57 9.78 12.38
N LEU A 68 2.29 10.01 11.28
CA LEU A 68 3.71 10.38 11.27
C LEU A 68 3.94 11.73 11.94
N ALA A 69 3.16 12.75 11.56
CA ALA A 69 3.25 14.08 12.18
C ALA A 69 3.00 14.03 13.69
N LEU A 70 2.02 13.23 14.13
CA LEU A 70 1.74 13.03 15.55
C LEU A 70 2.83 12.25 16.30
N ALA A 71 3.67 11.50 15.59
CA ALA A 71 4.83 10.79 16.13
C ALA A 71 6.14 11.58 15.98
N SER A 72 6.06 12.89 15.72
CA SER A 72 7.20 13.80 15.58
C SER A 72 8.11 13.50 14.38
N PHE A 73 7.59 12.81 13.36
CA PHE A 73 8.25 12.75 12.06
C PHE A 73 7.88 13.97 11.21
N SER A 74 8.89 14.55 10.57
CA SER A 74 8.72 15.53 9.50
C SER A 74 8.70 14.80 8.15
N THR A 75 8.17 15.44 7.12
CA THR A 75 8.24 14.94 5.74
C THR A 75 9.31 15.73 4.99
N VAL A 76 10.05 15.10 4.08
CA VAL A 76 11.08 15.81 3.25
C VAL A 76 10.45 16.87 2.36
N THR A 77 9.21 16.64 1.97
CA THR A 77 8.51 17.43 1.00
C THR A 77 7.02 17.47 1.35
N ASP A 78 6.41 18.61 1.04
CA ASP A 78 4.96 18.81 1.07
C ASP A 78 4.31 18.49 -0.29
N ASP A 79 5.10 18.03 -1.26
CA ASP A 79 4.61 17.63 -2.57
C ASP A 79 3.81 16.33 -2.47
N GLU A 80 2.50 16.42 -2.70
CA GLU A 80 1.59 15.28 -2.78
C GLU A 80 2.04 14.27 -3.85
N ALA A 81 2.73 14.71 -4.91
CA ALA A 81 3.27 13.82 -5.93
C ALA A 81 4.46 12.96 -5.45
N ALA A 82 5.08 13.31 -4.32
CA ALA A 82 6.12 12.51 -3.67
C ALA A 82 5.54 11.38 -2.79
N TRP A 83 4.22 11.37 -2.61
CA TRP A 83 3.45 10.25 -2.07
C TRP A 83 2.84 9.49 -3.26
N ALA A 84 3.72 8.98 -4.12
CA ALA A 84 3.36 8.20 -5.32
C ALA A 84 3.42 6.67 -5.07
N GLY A 85 2.51 5.93 -5.69
CA GLY A 85 2.69 4.49 -5.87
C GLY A 85 1.58 3.81 -6.67
N LEU A 86 1.15 2.61 -6.29
CA LEU A 86 0.43 1.71 -7.19
C LEU A 86 -1.09 1.97 -7.29
N VAL A 87 -1.57 2.30 -8.49
CA VAL A 87 -3.00 2.51 -8.78
C VAL A 87 -3.49 1.60 -9.90
N LEU A 88 -4.76 1.18 -9.79
CA LEU A 88 -5.43 0.44 -10.84
C LEU A 88 -5.94 1.38 -11.95
N LYS A 89 -5.09 1.70 -12.93
CA LYS A 89 -5.48 2.55 -14.07
C LYS A 89 -6.20 1.82 -15.20
N SER A 90 -6.14 0.48 -15.28
CA SER A 90 -6.74 -0.25 -16.40
C SER A 90 -7.25 -1.65 -16.02
N PRO A 91 -8.28 -1.77 -15.16
CA PRO A 91 -8.86 -3.06 -14.76
C PRO A 91 -9.22 -3.93 -15.97
N VAL A 92 -9.74 -3.31 -17.04
CA VAL A 92 -10.13 -3.97 -18.28
C VAL A 92 -8.93 -4.62 -18.98
N LYS A 93 -7.78 -3.94 -19.05
CA LYS A 93 -6.55 -4.52 -19.64
C LYS A 93 -6.05 -5.69 -18.80
N GLY A 94 -6.10 -5.59 -17.48
CA GLY A 94 -5.77 -6.69 -16.57
C GLY A 94 -6.64 -7.93 -16.81
N ILE A 95 -7.96 -7.73 -16.95
CA ILE A 95 -8.91 -8.82 -17.25
C ILE A 95 -8.63 -9.43 -18.64
N PHE A 96 -8.39 -8.61 -19.66
CA PHE A 96 -8.05 -9.12 -20.99
C PHE A 96 -6.72 -9.88 -21.02
N ALA A 97 -5.70 -9.41 -20.29
CA ALA A 97 -4.42 -10.10 -20.16
C ALA A 97 -4.58 -11.45 -19.45
N LEU A 98 -5.34 -11.48 -18.36
CA LEU A 98 -5.65 -12.71 -17.62
C LEU A 98 -6.38 -13.73 -18.53
N ALA A 99 -7.43 -13.29 -19.23
CA ALA A 99 -8.16 -14.14 -20.17
C ALA A 99 -7.27 -14.62 -21.33
N GLY A 100 -6.42 -13.75 -21.87
CA GLY A 100 -5.47 -14.06 -22.94
C GLY A 100 -4.37 -15.05 -22.53
N SER A 101 -4.00 -15.09 -21.24
CA SER A 101 -3.08 -16.10 -20.68
C SER A 101 -3.72 -17.50 -20.56
N GLY A 102 -5.02 -17.62 -20.83
CA GLY A 102 -5.79 -18.83 -20.54
C GLY A 102 -5.86 -19.13 -19.04
N PHE A 103 -5.81 -18.10 -18.19
CA PHE A 103 -5.78 -18.19 -16.73
C PHE A 103 -4.58 -18.96 -16.15
N LYS A 104 -3.53 -19.19 -16.95
CA LYS A 104 -2.29 -19.84 -16.47
C LYS A 104 -1.40 -18.90 -15.67
N ASP A 105 -1.55 -17.60 -15.87
CA ASP A 105 -0.87 -16.56 -15.10
C ASP A 105 -1.90 -15.69 -14.36
N PRO A 106 -2.29 -16.07 -13.13
CA PRO A 106 -3.23 -15.28 -12.33
C PRO A 106 -2.66 -13.90 -11.93
N LEU A 107 -1.33 -13.71 -12.01
CA LEU A 107 -0.68 -12.44 -11.69
C LEU A 107 -0.76 -11.43 -12.85
N ALA A 108 -1.11 -11.88 -14.06
CA ALA A 108 -1.33 -10.99 -15.21
C ALA A 108 -2.40 -9.92 -14.95
N LEU A 109 -3.42 -10.23 -14.14
CA LEU A 109 -4.42 -9.26 -13.71
C LEU A 109 -3.77 -8.06 -13.00
N PHE A 110 -2.74 -8.33 -12.19
CA PHE A 110 -2.02 -7.32 -11.43
C PHE A 110 -1.00 -6.60 -12.30
N SER A 111 -0.21 -7.32 -13.08
CA SER A 111 0.85 -6.74 -13.92
C SER A 111 0.33 -5.79 -15.01
N TYR A 112 -0.89 -6.00 -15.52
CA TYR A 112 -1.47 -5.19 -16.60
C TYR A 112 -2.65 -4.31 -16.17
N GLY A 113 -3.22 -4.58 -14.99
CA GLY A 113 -4.30 -3.78 -14.42
C GLY A 113 -3.81 -2.54 -13.68
N PHE A 114 -2.61 -2.63 -13.10
CA PHE A 114 -2.01 -1.59 -12.28
C PHE A 114 -0.91 -0.84 -13.04
N VAL A 115 -0.81 0.45 -12.76
CA VAL A 115 0.27 1.33 -13.23
C VAL A 115 0.68 2.20 -12.04
N GLU A 116 1.95 2.61 -11.99
CA GLU A 116 2.38 3.64 -11.07
C GLU A 116 1.59 4.94 -11.34
N ASP A 117 0.93 5.46 -10.30
CA ASP A 117 0.27 6.76 -10.34
C ASP A 117 0.98 7.72 -9.40
N PRO A 118 1.46 8.86 -9.91
CA PRO A 118 2.11 9.89 -9.10
C PRO A 118 1.23 10.45 -7.97
N ASN A 119 -0.11 10.31 -8.05
CA ASN A 119 -1.05 11.02 -7.18
C ASN A 119 -1.77 10.15 -6.14
N ASP A 120 -1.51 8.84 -6.05
CA ASP A 120 -2.31 7.96 -5.17
C ASP A 120 -1.53 6.73 -4.70
N PHE A 121 -0.38 6.91 -4.02
CA PHE A 121 0.08 5.93 -3.00
C PHE A 121 1.29 6.33 -2.14
N SER A 122 1.38 5.77 -0.94
CA SER A 122 2.46 6.00 0.04
C SER A 122 3.80 5.32 -0.28
N ALA A 123 4.69 5.98 -1.00
CA ALA A 123 6.15 5.83 -0.93
C ALA A 123 6.76 7.17 -1.42
N GLN A 124 7.67 7.91 -0.76
CA GLN A 124 8.72 7.62 0.21
C GLN A 124 9.36 8.98 0.66
N TYR A 125 10.07 9.03 1.83
CA TYR A 125 11.22 9.93 2.21
C TYR A 125 11.17 10.96 3.38
N CYS A 126 12.31 10.86 4.12
CA CYS A 126 12.98 11.43 5.32
C CYS A 126 12.26 11.93 6.57
N GLY A 127 13.00 11.73 7.69
CA GLY A 127 13.08 12.66 8.81
C GLY A 127 14.32 13.55 8.73
#